data_AF-A0A133KJN0-F1
#
_entry.id   AF-A0A133KJN0-F1
#
_cell.length_a   1.000
_cell.length_b   1.000
_cell.length_c   1.000
_cell.angle_alpha   90.00
_cell.angle_beta   90.00
_cell.angle_gamma   90.00
#
_symmetry.space_group_name_H-M   'P 1'
#
loop_
_entity.id
_entity.type
_entity.pdbx_description
1 polymer ?
#
loop_
_entity_poly.entity_id
_entity_poly.type
_entity_poly.pdbx_seq_one_letter_code
_entity_poly.pdbx_strand_id
1 'polypeptide(L)'
;MALEVKRKRVEVDLILDQEKAERISQLGEQLARAEASHVTEGANAAAKRIAKQIDELREEVSGQIVHLTLEALPLSQWRQVLEANTTTTKDGRAAQRLEDITADALRLMIRKSVPETPVEDIAAIIPELSDGQLSPVWYAIQNLNARMIDPKDYLGQASRIIRGSSGN
;
A
#
# COMPACT_ATOMS: atom_id res chain seq x y z
N MET A 1 -33.40 4.27 8.56
CA MET A 1 -32.52 3.89 7.45
C MET A 1 -31.10 4.25 7.87
N ALA A 2 -30.21 3.27 8.04
CA ALA A 2 -28.82 3.55 8.42
C ALA A 2 -28.07 4.03 7.17
N LEU A 3 -27.32 5.13 7.30
CA LEU A 3 -26.45 5.63 6.23
C LEU A 3 -25.15 4.82 6.24
N GLU A 4 -24.82 4.16 5.12
CA GLU A 4 -23.60 3.36 4.99
C GLU A 4 -22.60 4.06 4.05
N VAL A 5 -21.35 4.19 4.50
CA VAL A 5 -20.26 4.78 3.73
C VAL A 5 -19.49 3.68 3.00
N LYS A 6 -19.53 3.67 1.66
CA LYS A 6 -18.72 2.77 0.83
C LYS A 6 -17.27 3.26 0.79
N ARG A 7 -16.35 2.45 1.29
CA ARG A 7 -14.91 2.76 1.34
C ARG A 7 -14.18 2.15 0.15
N LYS A 8 -13.06 2.78 -0.24
CA LYS A 8 -12.21 2.28 -1.32
C LYS A 8 -11.53 0.97 -0.91
N ARG A 9 -11.26 0.13 -1.90
CA ARG A 9 -10.51 -1.11 -1.74
C ARG A 9 -9.32 -1.15 -2.71
N VAL A 10 -8.29 -1.89 -2.33
CA VAL A 10 -7.12 -2.17 -3.15
C VAL A 10 -6.69 -3.62 -2.92
N GLU A 11 -6.18 -4.26 -3.96
CA GLU A 11 -5.56 -5.58 -3.87
C GLU A 11 -4.05 -5.42 -3.73
N VAL A 12 -3.45 -6.19 -2.83
CA VAL A 12 -2.01 -6.20 -2.56
C VAL A 12 -1.54 -7.65 -2.50
N ASP A 13 -0.47 -7.97 -3.21
CA ASP A 13 0.17 -9.29 -3.14
C ASP A 13 1.30 -9.26 -2.12
N LEU A 14 1.30 -10.23 -1.20
CA LEU A 14 2.39 -10.46 -0.29
C LEU A 14 3.14 -11.74 -0.67
N ILE A 15 4.42 -11.63 -1.00
CA ILE A 15 5.27 -12.76 -1.39
C ILE A 15 6.04 -13.23 -0.15
N LEU A 16 5.85 -14.49 0.25
CA LEU A 16 6.46 -15.06 1.45
C LEU A 16 7.92 -15.50 1.24
N ASP A 17 8.33 -15.76 -0.01
CA ASP A 17 9.72 -16.04 -0.38
C ASP A 17 10.49 -14.72 -0.55
N GLN A 18 11.32 -14.37 0.44
CA GLN A 18 12.02 -13.09 0.47
C GLN A 18 13.03 -12.94 -0.66
N GLU A 19 13.82 -13.97 -0.97
CA GLU A 19 14.84 -13.92 -2.02
C GLU A 19 14.18 -13.65 -3.38
N LYS A 20 13.08 -14.36 -3.67
CA LYS A 20 12.36 -14.18 -4.92
C LYS A 20 11.59 -12.87 -4.96
N ALA A 21 11.05 -12.40 -3.84
CA ALA A 21 10.40 -11.12 -3.76
C ALA A 21 11.36 -9.95 -4.02
N GLU A 22 12.55 -9.98 -3.43
CA GLU A 22 13.60 -9.00 -3.71
C GLU A 22 13.99 -9.01 -5.19
N ARG A 23 14.13 -10.22 -5.77
CA ARG A 23 14.43 -10.36 -7.19
C ARG A 23 13.35 -9.74 -8.08
N ILE A 24 12.08 -9.99 -7.76
CA ILE A 24 10.93 -9.40 -8.46
C ILE A 24 10.93 -7.87 -8.31
N SER A 25 11.18 -7.33 -7.11
CA SER A 25 11.27 -5.89 -6.89
C SER A 25 12.40 -5.25 -7.71
N GLN A 26 13.59 -5.85 -7.72
CA GLN A 26 14.72 -5.37 -8.54
C GLN A 26 14.39 -5.37 -10.04
N LEU A 27 13.75 -6.44 -10.53
CA LEU A 27 13.32 -6.52 -11.92
C LEU A 27 12.23 -5.47 -12.23
N GLY A 28 11.30 -5.23 -11.29
CA GLY A 28 10.27 -4.19 -11.40
C GLY A 28 10.86 -2.80 -11.55
N GLU A 29 11.89 -2.47 -10.76
CA GLU A 29 12.61 -1.19 -10.92
C GLU A 29 13.37 -1.10 -12.25
N GLN A 30 13.99 -2.20 -12.70
CA GLN A 30 14.65 -2.24 -14.00
C GLN A 30 13.65 -2.07 -15.14
N LEU A 31 12.46 -2.66 -15.02
CA LEU A 31 11.36 -2.50 -15.98
C LEU A 31 10.90 -1.04 -16.02
N ALA A 32 10.61 -0.43 -14.87
CA ALA A 32 10.19 0.97 -14.80
C ALA A 32 11.24 1.93 -15.39
N ARG A 33 12.54 1.66 -15.17
CA ARG A 33 13.64 2.42 -15.80
C ARG A 33 13.69 2.22 -17.32
N ALA A 34 13.51 0.99 -17.79
CA ALA A 34 13.52 0.67 -19.21
C ALA A 34 12.33 1.32 -19.94
N GLU A 35 11.15 1.32 -19.34
CA GLU A 35 9.94 1.99 -19.84
C GLU A 35 10.10 3.51 -19.84
N ALA A 36 10.62 4.10 -18.76
CA ALA A 36 10.88 5.54 -18.69
C ALA A 36 11.90 6.02 -19.73
N SER A 37 12.78 5.12 -20.20
CA SER A 37 13.81 5.41 -21.21
C SER A 37 13.30 5.40 -22.66
N HIS A 38 11.97 5.39 -22.88
CA HIS A 38 11.12 5.55 -24.09
C HIS A 38 11.71 5.98 -25.47
N VAL A 39 12.90 5.52 -25.88
CA VAL A 39 13.63 6.18 -26.97
C VAL A 39 14.21 5.20 -28.02
N THR A 40 14.22 3.87 -27.82
CA THR A 40 14.74 2.94 -28.85
C THR A 40 14.04 1.59 -28.90
N GLU A 41 14.03 0.95 -30.07
CA GLU A 41 13.47 -0.40 -30.31
C GLU A 41 14.11 -1.47 -29.40
N GLY A 42 15.39 -1.30 -29.04
CA GLY A 42 16.11 -2.15 -28.09
C GLY A 42 15.61 -2.04 -26.63
N ALA A 43 15.16 -0.86 -26.20
CA ALA A 43 14.59 -0.66 -24.86
C ALA A 43 13.25 -1.41 -24.71
N ASN A 44 12.42 -1.43 -25.76
CA ASN A 44 11.18 -2.21 -25.79
C ASN A 44 11.43 -3.73 -25.71
N ALA A 45 12.50 -4.22 -26.36
CA ALA A 45 12.87 -5.63 -26.28
C ALA A 45 13.39 -6.02 -24.88
N ALA A 46 14.14 -5.12 -24.22
CA ALA A 46 14.60 -5.32 -22.86
C ALA A 46 13.44 -5.31 -21.85
N ALA A 47 12.52 -4.34 -21.93
CA ALA A 47 11.34 -4.27 -21.09
C ALA A 47 10.48 -5.55 -21.19
N LYS A 48 10.23 -6.04 -22.41
CA LYS A 48 9.51 -7.31 -22.62
C LYS A 48 10.20 -8.52 -21.98
N ARG A 49 11.53 -8.60 -22.05
CA ARG A 49 12.30 -9.68 -21.42
C ARG A 49 12.21 -9.61 -19.89
N ILE A 50 12.33 -8.42 -19.32
CA ILE A 50 12.22 -8.20 -17.87
C ILE A 50 10.81 -8.55 -17.38
N ALA A 51 9.76 -8.10 -18.09
CA ALA A 51 8.38 -8.45 -17.76
C ALA A 51 8.16 -9.97 -17.76
N LYS A 52 8.66 -10.69 -18.78
CA LYS A 52 8.60 -12.17 -18.82
C LYS A 52 9.30 -12.83 -17.63
N GLN A 53 10.46 -12.32 -17.22
CA GLN A 53 11.17 -12.84 -16.05
C GLN A 53 10.40 -12.59 -14.74
N ILE A 54 9.71 -11.45 -14.62
CA ILE A 54 8.83 -11.18 -13.48
C ILE A 54 7.66 -12.18 -13.47
N ASP A 55 7.04 -12.43 -14.62
CA ASP A 55 5.92 -13.37 -14.73
C ASP A 55 6.34 -14.80 -14.38
N GLU A 56 7.49 -15.25 -14.89
CA GLU A 56 8.06 -16.57 -14.57
C GLU A 56 8.35 -16.72 -13.06
N LEU A 57 8.98 -15.71 -12.44
CA LEU A 57 9.23 -15.73 -11.00
C LEU A 57 7.94 -15.72 -10.20
N ARG A 58 6.92 -14.95 -10.62
CA ARG A 58 5.60 -14.93 -9.98
C ARG A 58 4.89 -16.28 -10.08
N GLU A 59 5.03 -16.99 -11.20
CA GLU A 59 4.49 -18.34 -11.36
C GLU A 59 5.19 -19.33 -10.41
N GLU A 60 6.51 -19.25 -10.28
CA GLU A 60 7.28 -20.08 -9.35
C GLU A 60 6.90 -19.87 -7.88
N VAL A 61 6.61 -18.62 -7.49
CA VAL A 61 6.17 -18.29 -6.12
C VAL A 61 4.66 -18.33 -5.93
N SER A 62 3.88 -18.76 -6.92
CA SER A 62 2.41 -18.69 -6.87
C SER A 62 1.80 -19.35 -5.62
N GLY A 63 2.40 -20.45 -5.13
CA GLY A 63 2.00 -21.12 -3.88
C GLY A 63 2.46 -20.42 -2.59
N GLN A 64 3.25 -19.36 -2.70
CA GLN A 64 3.85 -18.57 -1.62
C GLN A 64 3.38 -17.10 -1.69
N ILE A 65 2.34 -16.80 -2.47
CA ILE A 65 1.70 -15.49 -2.51
C ILE A 65 0.43 -15.51 -1.66
N VAL A 66 0.27 -14.50 -0.81
CA VAL A 66 -0.99 -14.17 -0.15
C VAL A 66 -1.57 -12.91 -0.79
N HIS A 67 -2.68 -13.06 -1.49
CA HIS A 67 -3.43 -11.95 -2.07
C HIS A 67 -4.31 -11.32 -0.99
N LEU A 68 -4.16 -10.01 -0.76
CA LEU A 68 -4.85 -9.26 0.27
C LEU A 68 -5.79 -8.24 -0.35
N THR A 69 -7.07 -8.31 0.00
CA THR A 69 -8.02 -7.24 -0.27
C THR A 69 -8.07 -6.29 0.92
N LEU A 70 -7.55 -5.08 0.76
CA LEU A 70 -7.53 -4.03 1.78
C LEU A 70 -8.67 -3.04 1.56
N GLU A 71 -9.30 -2.58 2.63
CA GLU A 71 -10.30 -1.51 2.62
C GLU A 71 -9.80 -0.31 3.43
N ALA A 72 -10.05 0.90 2.91
CA ALA A 72 -9.64 2.14 3.56
C ALA A 72 -10.21 2.27 4.98
N LEU A 73 -9.45 2.86 5.89
CA LEU A 73 -9.92 3.13 7.24
C LEU A 73 -10.72 4.43 7.32
N PRO A 74 -11.68 4.53 8.26
CA PRO A 74 -12.18 5.82 8.71
C PRO A 74 -11.05 6.75 9.16
N LEU A 75 -11.21 8.07 8.96
CA LEU A 75 -10.18 9.07 9.30
C LEU A 75 -9.69 8.96 10.74
N SER A 76 -10.63 8.77 11.67
CA SER A 76 -10.33 8.66 13.10
C SER A 76 -9.48 7.43 13.41
N GLN A 77 -9.79 6.29 12.80
CA GLN A 77 -9.02 5.05 12.98
C GLN A 77 -7.63 5.17 12.35
N TRP A 78 -7.53 5.74 11.15
CA TRP A 78 -6.22 5.99 10.52
C TRP A 78 -5.33 6.91 11.37
N ARG A 79 -5.90 7.99 11.94
CA ARG A 79 -5.16 8.88 12.85
C ARG A 79 -4.71 8.14 14.12
N GLN A 80 -5.57 7.31 14.70
CA GLN A 80 -5.22 6.51 15.88
C GLN A 80 -4.05 5.56 15.60
N VAL A 81 -4.02 4.91 14.43
CA VAL A 81 -2.90 4.04 14.03
C VAL A 81 -1.59 4.84 13.94
N LEU A 82 -1.62 6.03 13.32
CA LEU A 82 -0.45 6.89 13.23
C LEU A 82 0.02 7.37 14.60
N GLU A 83 -0.90 7.82 15.46
CA GLU A 83 -0.59 8.33 16.80
C GLU A 83 -0.01 7.23 17.71
N ALA A 84 -0.59 6.02 17.70
CA ALA A 84 -0.13 4.90 18.50
C ALA A 84 1.32 4.48 18.16
N ASN A 85 1.72 4.68 16.91
CA ASN A 85 3.02 4.25 16.38
C ASN A 85 3.98 5.42 16.13
N THR A 86 3.64 6.62 16.62
CA THR A 86 4.53 7.78 16.63
C THR A 86 5.07 8.01 18.03
N THR A 87 6.40 7.97 18.18
CA THR A 87 7.07 8.29 19.45
C THR A 87 7.81 9.60 19.34
N THR A 88 7.86 10.38 20.43
CA THR A 88 8.69 11.59 20.48
C THR A 88 10.09 11.20 20.92
N THR A 89 11.09 11.45 20.07
CA THR A 89 12.49 11.24 20.42
C THR A 89 12.95 12.24 21.48
N LYS A 90 14.08 11.97 22.13
CA LYS A 90 14.67 12.87 23.14
C LYS A 90 14.93 14.28 22.61
N ASP A 91 15.09 14.43 21.30
CA ASP A 91 15.32 15.70 20.61
C ASP A 91 14.03 16.41 20.18
N GLY A 92 12.86 15.92 20.61
CA GLY A 92 11.55 16.49 20.30
C GLY A 92 11.05 16.21 18.87
N ARG A 93 11.69 15.31 18.12
CA ARG A 93 11.22 14.89 16.78
C ARG A 93 10.26 13.73 16.90
N ALA A 94 9.23 13.71 16.05
CA ALA A 94 8.39 12.54 15.88
C ALA A 94 9.16 11.46 15.12
N ALA A 95 9.26 10.26 15.70
CA ALA A 95 9.77 9.06 15.07
C ALA A 95 8.61 8.07 14.87
N GLN A 96 8.40 7.71 13.61
CA GLN A 96 7.40 6.73 13.20
C GLN A 96 8.08 5.41 12.88
N ARG A 97 7.52 4.32 13.39
CA ARG A 97 8.00 2.97 13.07
C ARG A 97 7.14 2.42 11.93
N LEU A 98 7.69 2.42 10.73
CA LEU A 98 6.95 2.10 9.51
C LEU A 98 6.34 0.70 9.55
N GLU A 99 7.11 -0.28 10.01
CA GLU A 99 6.69 -1.67 10.18
C GLU A 99 5.48 -1.78 11.12
N ASP A 100 5.57 -1.16 12.30
CA ASP A 100 4.49 -1.19 13.30
C ASP A 100 3.21 -0.52 12.76
N ILE A 101 3.32 0.64 12.10
CA ILE A 101 2.18 1.30 11.45
C ILE A 101 1.56 0.39 10.39
N THR A 102 2.39 -0.25 9.57
CA THR A 102 1.94 -1.13 8.49
C THR A 102 1.21 -2.34 9.06
N ALA A 103 1.77 -3.00 10.09
CA ALA A 103 1.17 -4.15 10.75
C ALA A 103 -0.20 -3.78 11.37
N ASP A 104 -0.27 -2.68 12.12
CA ASP A 104 -1.52 -2.23 12.75
C ASP A 104 -2.57 -1.79 11.73
N ALA A 105 -2.14 -1.14 10.64
CA ALA A 105 -3.05 -0.78 9.55
C ALA A 105 -3.64 -2.04 8.89
N LEU A 106 -2.80 -3.03 8.57
CA LEU A 106 -3.26 -4.29 7.96
C LEU A 106 -4.28 -5.02 8.84
N ARG A 107 -4.09 -5.02 10.17
CA ARG A 107 -5.06 -5.58 11.12
C ARG A 107 -6.47 -5.03 10.95
N LEU A 108 -6.58 -3.75 10.61
CA LEU A 108 -7.85 -3.05 10.48
C LEU A 108 -8.37 -3.03 9.04
N MET A 109 -7.47 -3.10 8.06
CA MET A 109 -7.77 -2.90 6.64
C MET A 109 -8.08 -4.19 5.89
N ILE A 110 -7.50 -5.34 6.28
CA ILE A 110 -7.73 -6.61 5.57
C ILE A 110 -9.22 -6.99 5.66
N ARG A 111 -9.80 -7.28 4.50
CA ARG A 111 -11.17 -7.80 4.36
C ARG A 111 -11.18 -9.24 3.85
N LYS A 112 -10.14 -9.62 3.12
CA LYS A 112 -9.98 -10.95 2.55
C LYS A 112 -8.51 -11.23 2.33
N SER A 113 -8.13 -12.49 2.55
CA SER A 113 -6.84 -13.06 2.16
C SER A 113 -7.08 -14.30 1.29
N VAL A 114 -6.23 -14.52 0.29
CA VAL A 114 -6.19 -15.75 -0.52
C VAL A 114 -4.74 -16.22 -0.65
N PRO A 115 -4.36 -17.40 -0.10
CA PRO A 115 -5.21 -18.30 0.70
C PRO A 115 -5.73 -17.62 1.98
N GLU A 116 -6.75 -18.21 2.60
CA GLU A 116 -7.29 -17.70 3.86
C GLU A 116 -6.20 -17.80 4.94
N THR A 117 -5.59 -16.66 5.20
CA THR A 117 -4.50 -16.51 6.18
C THR A 117 -4.98 -15.58 7.29
N PRO A 118 -4.80 -15.96 8.57
CA PRO A 118 -5.13 -15.12 9.70
C PRO A 118 -4.44 -13.77 9.62
N VAL A 119 -5.19 -12.72 9.93
CA VAL A 119 -4.70 -11.34 9.89
C VAL A 119 -3.52 -11.11 10.84
N GLU A 120 -3.51 -11.78 12.00
CA GLU A 120 -2.40 -11.69 12.95
C GLU A 120 -1.12 -12.35 12.42
N ASP A 121 -1.23 -13.45 11.68
CA ASP A 121 -0.06 -14.10 11.06
C ASP A 121 0.52 -13.20 9.96
N ILE A 122 -0.33 -12.55 9.17
CA ILE A 122 0.10 -11.56 8.16
C ILE A 122 0.77 -10.36 8.83
N ALA A 123 0.21 -9.87 9.94
CA ALA A 123 0.78 -8.72 10.65
C ALA A 123 2.10 -9.06 11.36
N ALA A 124 2.27 -10.30 11.83
CA ALA A 124 3.48 -10.77 12.51
C ALA A 124 4.70 -10.84 11.59
N ILE A 125 4.52 -11.09 10.28
CA ILE A 125 5.62 -11.17 9.32
C ILE A 125 6.07 -9.81 8.77
N ILE A 126 5.31 -8.72 9.03
CA ILE A 126 5.65 -7.37 8.52
C ILE A 126 7.05 -6.89 8.93
N PRO A 127 7.50 -7.06 10.20
CA PRO A 127 8.86 -6.69 10.60
C PRO A 127 9.95 -7.56 9.98
N GLU A 128 9.58 -8.72 9.42
CA GLU A 128 10.53 -9.64 8.77
C GLU A 128 10.69 -9.35 7.28
N LEU A 129 9.82 -8.52 6.69
CA LEU A 129 9.90 -8.15 5.28
C LEU A 129 11.11 -7.25 5.02
N SER A 130 11.78 -7.46 3.88
CA SER A 130 12.81 -6.52 3.45
C SER A 130 12.21 -5.16 3.09
N ASP A 131 13.01 -4.10 3.15
CA ASP A 131 12.58 -2.72 2.80
C ASP A 131 11.92 -2.66 1.40
N GLY A 132 12.42 -3.46 0.45
CA GLY A 132 11.91 -3.57 -0.91
C GLY A 132 10.53 -4.24 -1.02
N GLN A 133 10.17 -5.09 -0.05
CA GLN A 133 8.84 -5.71 0.06
C GLN A 133 7.88 -4.84 0.88
N LEU A 134 8.37 -4.22 1.95
CA LEU A 134 7.57 -3.36 2.83
C LEU A 134 7.10 -2.09 2.11
N SER A 135 7.98 -1.47 1.31
CA SER A 135 7.70 -0.18 0.68
C SER A 135 6.43 -0.19 -0.20
N PRO A 136 6.22 -1.14 -1.13
CA PRO A 136 4.98 -1.23 -1.91
C PRO A 136 3.71 -1.38 -1.05
N VAL A 137 3.76 -2.21 0.00
CA VAL A 137 2.63 -2.42 0.93
C VAL A 137 2.32 -1.14 1.68
N TRP A 138 3.35 -0.47 2.20
CA TRP A 138 3.23 0.83 2.83
C TRP A 138 2.60 1.87 1.90
N TYR A 139 3.08 2.00 0.66
CA TYR A 139 2.52 2.95 -0.29
C TYR A 139 1.08 2.65 -0.65
N ALA A 140 0.69 1.37 -0.73
CA ALA A 140 -0.70 0.98 -0.95
C ALA A 140 -1.60 1.44 0.22
N ILE A 141 -1.19 1.16 1.46
CA ILE A 141 -1.89 1.60 2.68
C ILE A 141 -1.97 3.13 2.74
N GLN A 142 -0.83 3.80 2.54
CA GLN A 142 -0.76 5.24 2.57
C GLN A 142 -1.65 5.83 1.48
N ASN A 143 -1.56 5.43 0.22
CA ASN A 143 -2.40 5.98 -0.86
C ASN A 143 -3.89 5.73 -0.65
N LEU A 144 -4.25 4.58 -0.09
CA LEU A 144 -5.63 4.23 0.22
C LEU A 144 -6.23 5.17 1.28
N ASN A 145 -5.42 5.64 2.23
CA ASN A 145 -5.82 6.52 3.34
C ASN A 145 -5.43 8.01 3.17
N ALA A 146 -4.45 8.35 2.31
CA ALA A 146 -3.81 9.67 2.23
C ALA A 146 -4.63 10.72 1.49
N ARG A 147 -5.60 10.32 0.67
CA ARG A 147 -6.57 11.26 0.10
C ARG A 147 -7.46 11.94 1.15
N MET A 148 -7.29 11.65 2.44
CA MET A 148 -8.01 12.29 3.55
C MET A 148 -7.12 13.14 4.47
N ILE A 149 -5.82 13.28 4.17
CA ILE A 149 -4.84 13.99 5.02
C ILE A 149 -4.46 15.38 4.46
N ASP A 150 -5.34 16.03 3.69
CA ASP A 150 -5.30 17.49 3.61
C ASP A 150 -6.64 18.11 4.02
N PRO A 151 -6.80 18.45 5.33
CA PRO A 151 -7.96 19.18 5.81
C PRO A 151 -8.16 20.52 5.10
N LYS A 152 -7.09 21.16 4.59
CA LYS A 152 -7.19 22.44 3.88
C LYS A 152 -7.77 22.25 2.47
N ASP A 153 -7.45 21.15 1.80
CA ASP A 153 -8.00 20.83 0.48
C ASP A 153 -9.47 20.37 0.58
N TYR A 154 -9.84 19.64 1.65
CA TYR A 154 -11.23 19.28 1.92
C TYR A 154 -12.12 20.45 2.34
N LEU A 155 -11.66 21.39 3.18
CA LEU A 155 -12.45 22.59 3.50
C LEU A 155 -12.66 23.48 2.26
N GLY A 156 -11.65 23.57 1.38
CA GLY A 156 -11.76 24.28 0.10
C GLY A 156 -12.80 23.66 -0.84
N GLN A 157 -12.86 22.33 -0.94
CA GLN A 157 -13.83 21.62 -1.81
C GLN A 157 -15.21 21.47 -1.16
N ALA A 158 -15.30 21.19 0.14
CA ALA A 158 -16.55 21.10 0.89
C ALA A 158 -17.27 22.44 1.02
N SER A 159 -16.54 23.56 1.13
CA SER A 159 -17.16 24.90 1.14
C SER A 159 -17.81 25.27 -0.19
N ARG A 160 -17.32 24.73 -1.33
CA ARG A 160 -18.01 24.86 -2.64
C ARG A 160 -19.31 24.05 -2.69
N ILE A 161 -19.34 22.87 -2.08
CA ILE A 161 -20.52 22.00 -2.06
C ILE A 161 -21.60 22.56 -1.10
N ILE A 162 -21.20 23.15 0.03
CA ILE A 162 -22.14 23.71 1.02
C ILE A 162 -22.72 25.06 0.58
N ARG A 163 -22.00 25.89 -0.20
CA ARG A 163 -22.54 27.16 -0.74
C ARG A 163 -23.29 27.03 -2.06
N GLY A 164 -23.22 25.88 -2.74
CA GLY A 164 -23.88 25.64 -4.04
C GLY A 164 -25.36 25.25 -3.97
N SER A 165 -25.95 25.11 -2.78
CA SER A 165 -27.36 24.74 -2.63
C SER A 165 -28.07 25.62 -1.58
N SER A 166 -27.89 26.93 -1.68
CA SER A 166 -28.88 27.87 -1.16
C SER A 166 -29.52 28.53 -2.37
N GLY A 167 -30.71 28.04 -2.75
CA GLY A 167 -31.50 28.62 -3.82
C GLY A 167 -31.93 30.05 -3.48
N ASN A 168 -31.98 30.92 -4.49
CA ASN A 168 -33.20 31.32 -5.18
C ASN A 168 -32.82 32.17 -6.40
#